data_AF-A0A959Z2F9-F1
#
_entry.id   AF-A0A959Z2F9-F1
#
_cell.length_a   1.000
_cell.length_b   1.000
_cell.length_c   1.000
_cell.angle_alpha   90.00
_cell.angle_beta   90.00
_cell.angle_gamma   90.00
#
_symmetry.space_group_name_H-M   'P 1'
#
loop_
_entity.id
_entity.type
_entity.pdbx_description
1 polymer ?
#
loop_
_entity_poly.entity_id
_entity_poly.type
_entity_poly.pdbx_seq_one_letter_code
_entity_poly.pdbx_strand_id
1 'polypeptide(L)'
;MSEQQQPARDESFRDSIATVDKQGKRIWVYPKKPSGKFYRWRTWVSWGLLALLFAGPFIRIGGEPLLMVNILERRFVIFGQTFWPQDIHLFVLAFITGIVFIALFTVVFGRLF
;
A
#
# COMPACT_ATOMS: atom_id res chain seq x y z
N MET A 1 19.56 43.55 -35.73
CA MET A 1 19.01 43.36 -34.37
C MET A 1 17.52 43.18 -34.56
N SER A 2 17.08 41.94 -34.74
CA SER A 2 15.70 41.60 -35.10
C SER A 2 15.05 41.04 -33.84
N GLU A 3 14.14 41.78 -33.23
CA GLU A 3 13.39 41.34 -32.06
C GLU A 3 12.59 40.08 -32.40
N GLN A 4 12.89 38.98 -31.70
CA GLN A 4 12.11 37.76 -31.77
C GLN A 4 10.88 37.91 -30.89
N GLN A 5 9.72 38.04 -31.53
CA GLN A 5 8.41 38.11 -30.88
C GLN A 5 8.09 36.77 -30.21
N GLN A 6 7.97 36.78 -28.88
CA GLN A 6 7.63 35.62 -28.08
C GLN A 6 6.14 35.25 -28.31
N PRO A 7 5.80 33.96 -28.55
CA PRO A 7 4.40 33.59 -28.79
C PRO A 7 3.59 33.83 -27.51
N ALA A 8 2.48 34.56 -27.64
CA ALA A 8 1.52 34.77 -26.57
C ALA A 8 1.09 33.41 -26.01
N ARG A 9 1.21 33.22 -24.69
CA ARG A 9 0.76 31.99 -24.03
C ARG A 9 -0.76 31.92 -24.14
N ASP A 10 -1.28 30.86 -24.77
CA ASP A 10 -2.72 30.61 -24.95
C ASP A 10 -3.44 30.44 -23.60
N GLU A 11 -3.87 31.51 -22.92
CA GLU A 11 -4.52 31.39 -21.60
C GLU A 11 -5.91 30.68 -21.63
N SER A 12 -6.38 30.28 -22.81
CA SER A 12 -7.67 29.61 -23.07
C SER A 12 -7.96 28.38 -22.21
N PHE A 13 -6.94 27.66 -21.73
CA PHE A 13 -7.14 26.49 -20.86
C PHE A 13 -7.70 26.83 -19.48
N ARG A 14 -7.62 28.10 -19.05
CA ARG A 14 -8.20 28.57 -17.78
C ARG A 14 -9.68 28.88 -17.87
N ASP A 15 -10.18 29.18 -19.06
CA ASP A 15 -11.56 29.62 -19.29
C ASP A 15 -12.51 28.44 -19.62
N SER A 16 -11.99 27.22 -19.75
CA SER A 16 -12.80 26.02 -20.01
C SER A 16 -13.01 25.19 -18.75
N ILE A 17 -14.28 24.95 -18.39
CA ILE A 17 -14.65 24.01 -17.33
C ILE A 17 -14.57 22.58 -17.91
N ALA A 18 -13.83 21.67 -17.28
CA ALA A 18 -13.61 20.29 -17.76
C ALA A 18 -14.89 19.45 -17.97
N THR A 19 -16.03 19.91 -17.44
CA THR A 19 -17.34 19.25 -17.49
C THR A 19 -18.28 19.90 -18.52
N VAL A 20 -17.80 20.85 -19.34
CA VAL A 20 -18.61 21.60 -20.31
C VAL A 20 -17.89 21.63 -21.67
N ASP A 21 -18.62 21.29 -22.73
CA ASP A 21 -18.12 21.35 -24.11
C ASP A 21 -17.98 22.81 -24.59
N LYS A 22 -17.25 23.06 -25.68
CA LYS A 22 -17.03 24.39 -26.27
C LYS A 22 -18.33 25.14 -26.62
N GLN A 23 -19.44 24.43 -26.73
CA GLN A 23 -20.79 24.95 -27.02
C GLN A 23 -21.62 25.22 -25.75
N GLY A 24 -21.05 25.10 -24.55
CA GLY A 24 -21.75 25.31 -23.27
C GLY A 24 -22.62 24.13 -22.81
N LYS A 25 -22.58 23.00 -23.52
CA LYS A 25 -23.34 21.79 -23.16
C LYS A 25 -22.60 20.96 -22.11
N ARG A 26 -23.32 20.46 -21.11
CA ARG A 26 -22.75 19.62 -20.05
C ARG A 26 -22.27 18.26 -20.55
N ILE A 27 -21.04 17.91 -20.20
CA ILE A 27 -20.44 16.58 -20.40
C ILE A 27 -20.62 15.79 -19.10
N TRP A 28 -21.29 14.65 -19.17
CA TRP A 28 -21.44 13.77 -18.01
C TRP A 28 -20.24 12.82 -17.91
N VAL A 29 -19.54 12.85 -16.78
CA VAL A 29 -18.42 11.96 -16.49
C VAL A 29 -18.95 10.75 -15.73
N TYR A 30 -18.74 9.55 -16.28
CA TYR A 30 -19.14 8.30 -15.66
C TYR A 30 -17.91 7.55 -15.12
N PRO A 31 -17.95 7.04 -13.88
CA PRO A 31 -16.85 6.28 -13.32
C PRO A 31 -16.63 4.98 -14.10
N LYS A 32 -15.39 4.73 -14.51
CA LYS A 32 -15.03 3.48 -15.18
C LYS A 32 -15.00 2.35 -14.15
N LYS A 33 -15.82 1.32 -14.33
CA LYS A 33 -15.80 0.12 -13.49
C LYS A 33 -14.49 -0.65 -13.75
N PRO A 34 -13.58 -0.77 -12.77
CA PRO A 34 -12.35 -1.54 -12.95
C PRO A 34 -12.66 -3.03 -13.16
N SER A 35 -11.99 -3.63 -14.14
CA SER A 35 -12.15 -5.04 -14.50
C SER A 35 -10.78 -5.67 -14.80
N GLY A 36 -10.68 -6.99 -14.71
CA GLY A 36 -9.45 -7.75 -15.01
C GLY A 36 -8.94 -8.64 -13.88
N LYS A 37 -7.87 -9.39 -14.18
CA LYS A 37 -7.28 -10.39 -13.26
C LYS A 37 -6.76 -9.75 -11.96
N PHE A 38 -6.01 -8.65 -12.06
CA PHE A 38 -5.46 -7.94 -10.90
C PHE A 38 -6.56 -7.34 -10.01
N TYR A 39 -7.66 -6.84 -10.60
CA TYR A 39 -8.79 -6.35 -9.83
C TYR A 39 -9.45 -7.47 -9.01
N ARG A 40 -9.66 -8.64 -9.63
CA ARG A 40 -10.18 -9.83 -8.92
C ARG A 40 -9.23 -10.28 -7.80
N TRP A 41 -7.92 -10.35 -8.06
CA TRP A 41 -6.93 -10.76 -7.06
C TRP A 41 -6.90 -9.80 -5.87
N ARG A 42 -6.91 -8.49 -6.12
CA ARG A 42 -7.03 -7.48 -5.06
C ARG A 42 -8.28 -7.72 -4.20
N THR A 43 -9.43 -7.97 -4.83
CA THR A 43 -10.67 -8.26 -4.11
C THR A 43 -10.54 -9.52 -3.24
N TRP A 44 -9.98 -10.61 -3.76
CA TRP A 44 -9.74 -11.83 -2.97
C TRP A 44 -8.79 -11.60 -1.80
N VAL A 45 -7.70 -10.86 -2.00
CA VAL A 45 -6.78 -10.47 -0.92
C VAL A 45 -7.51 -9.63 0.12
N SER A 46 -8.35 -8.67 -0.29
CA SER A 46 -9.16 -7.88 0.64
C SER A 46 -10.10 -8.75 1.48
N TRP A 47 -10.80 -9.71 0.85
CA TRP A 47 -11.65 -10.66 1.60
C TRP A 47 -10.85 -11.56 2.53
N GLY A 48 -9.68 -12.02 2.10
CA GLY A 48 -8.78 -12.83 2.94
C GLY A 48 -8.28 -12.06 4.16
N LEU A 49 -7.85 -10.81 3.98
CA LEU A 49 -7.42 -9.93 5.08
C LEU A 49 -8.57 -9.63 6.03
N LEU A 50 -9.78 -9.40 5.50
CA LEU A 50 -10.97 -9.15 6.32
C LEU A 50 -11.36 -10.38 7.14
N ALA A 51 -11.34 -11.56 6.52
CA ALA A 51 -11.57 -12.83 7.20
C ALA A 51 -10.52 -13.07 8.29
N LEU A 52 -9.23 -12.83 8.02
CA LEU A 52 -8.17 -12.97 9.00
C LEU A 52 -8.31 -11.96 10.16
N LEU A 53 -8.70 -10.72 9.88
CA LEU A 53 -8.91 -9.70 10.91
C LEU A 53 -10.04 -10.08 11.86
N PHE A 54 -11.18 -10.53 11.33
CA PHE A 54 -12.34 -10.88 12.14
C PHE A 54 -12.23 -12.27 12.78
N ALA A 55 -11.64 -13.25 12.10
CA ALA A 55 -11.44 -14.59 12.65
C ALA A 55 -10.24 -14.67 13.60
N GLY A 56 -9.24 -13.79 13.43
CA GLY A 56 -8.00 -13.75 14.21
C GLY A 56 -8.18 -13.83 15.73
N PRO A 57 -9.01 -13.00 16.38
CA PRO A 57 -9.17 -13.05 17.84
C PRO A 57 -9.88 -14.33 18.34
N PHE A 58 -10.63 -15.02 17.48
CA PHE A 58 -11.35 -16.24 17.84
C PHE A 58 -10.50 -17.49 17.62
N ILE A 59 -9.59 -17.46 16.64
CA ILE A 59 -8.65 -18.55 16.39
C ILE A 59 -7.55 -18.48 17.45
N ARG A 60 -7.51 -19.49 18.33
CA ARG A 60 -6.47 -19.61 19.35
C ARG A 60 -5.47 -20.69 18.99
N ILE A 61 -4.18 -20.36 19.03
CA ILE A 61 -3.07 -21.29 18.81
C ILE A 61 -2.26 -21.32 20.10
N GLY A 62 -2.07 -22.50 20.69
CA GLY A 62 -1.31 -22.63 21.95
C GLY A 62 -1.96 -21.94 23.16
N GLY A 63 -3.27 -21.70 23.13
CA GLY A 63 -4.01 -20.99 24.18
C GLY A 63 -4.18 -19.49 23.93
N GLU A 64 -3.44 -18.94 22.98
CA GLU A 64 -3.40 -17.51 22.69
C GLU A 64 -4.12 -17.11 21.41
N PRO A 65 -4.78 -15.94 21.36
CA PRO A 65 -5.41 -15.43 20.13
C PRO A 65 -4.38 -15.23 19.01
N LEU A 66 -4.81 -15.35 17.76
CA LEU A 66 -3.91 -15.16 16.61
C LEU A 66 -3.30 -13.75 16.59
N LEU A 67 -4.06 -12.73 16.98
CA LEU A 67 -3.58 -11.36 17.08
C LEU A 67 -4.21 -10.67 18.30
N MET A 68 -3.37 -10.21 19.22
CA MET A 68 -3.78 -9.49 20.43
C MET A 68 -2.79 -8.37 20.72
N VAL A 69 -3.30 -7.15 20.90
CA VAL A 69 -2.49 -5.99 21.26
C VAL A 69 -3.01 -5.44 22.58
N ASN A 70 -2.36 -5.81 23.69
CA ASN A 70 -2.68 -5.28 25.01
C ASN A 70 -1.54 -4.37 25.50
N ILE A 71 -1.79 -3.06 25.44
CA ILE A 71 -0.81 -2.04 25.82
C ILE A 71 -0.64 -1.97 27.34
N LEU A 72 -1.71 -2.18 28.11
CA LEU A 72 -1.70 -2.07 29.57
C LEU A 72 -0.80 -3.14 30.19
N GLU A 73 -0.96 -4.38 29.72
CA GLU A 73 -0.17 -5.53 30.18
C GLU A 73 1.14 -5.69 29.41
N ARG A 74 1.41 -4.82 28.43
CA ARG A 74 2.56 -4.93 27.49
C ARG A 74 2.66 -6.31 26.85
N ARG A 75 1.51 -6.86 26.49
CA ARG A 75 1.35 -8.20 25.99
C ARG A 75 0.92 -8.16 24.54
N PHE A 76 1.85 -8.53 23.66
CA PHE A 76 1.64 -8.51 22.22
C PHE A 76 1.64 -9.93 21.73
N VAL A 77 0.51 -10.42 21.22
CA VAL A 77 0.44 -11.75 20.59
C VAL A 77 0.34 -11.57 19.09
N ILE A 78 1.29 -12.15 18.37
CA ILE A 78 1.33 -12.13 16.91
C ILE A 78 1.46 -13.58 16.43
N PHE A 79 0.51 -14.02 15.60
CA PHE A 79 0.38 -15.41 15.13
C PHE A 79 0.35 -16.46 16.26
N GLY A 80 -0.30 -16.14 17.39
CA GLY A 80 -0.38 -17.03 18.54
C GLY A 80 0.91 -17.14 19.37
N GLN A 81 1.95 -16.37 19.05
CA GLN A 81 3.17 -16.27 19.85
C GLN A 81 3.14 -14.97 20.67
N THR A 82 3.42 -15.08 21.97
CA THR A 82 3.48 -13.92 22.86
C THR A 82 4.86 -13.29 22.80
N PHE A 83 4.92 -12.02 22.40
CA PHE A 83 6.09 -11.17 22.40
C PHE A 83 6.07 -10.25 23.61
N TRP A 84 7.09 -10.38 24.43
CA TRP A 84 7.33 -9.49 25.57
C TRP A 84 8.27 -8.35 25.16
N PRO A 85 8.26 -7.21 25.88
CA PRO A 85 9.17 -6.10 25.59
C PRO A 85 10.66 -6.47 25.60
N GLN A 86 11.04 -7.49 26.38
CA GLN A 86 12.41 -8.01 26.41
C GLN A 86 12.82 -8.71 25.11
N ASP A 87 11.87 -9.21 24.32
CA ASP A 87 12.10 -9.99 23.09
C ASP A 87 12.39 -9.11 21.86
N ILE A 88 12.46 -7.78 22.03
CA ILE A 88 12.79 -6.82 20.96
C ILE A 88 14.11 -7.17 20.25
N HIS A 89 15.07 -7.78 20.95
CA HIS A 89 16.34 -8.21 20.36
C HIS A 89 16.15 -9.22 19.22
N LEU A 90 15.13 -10.09 19.28
CA LEU A 90 14.81 -11.02 18.19
C LEU A 90 14.37 -10.27 16.93
N PHE A 91 13.57 -9.21 17.09
CA PHE A 91 13.17 -8.36 15.97
C PHE A 91 14.37 -7.63 15.36
N VAL A 92 15.26 -7.09 16.19
CA VAL A 92 16.49 -6.43 15.71
C VAL A 92 17.36 -7.41 14.93
N LEU A 93 17.58 -8.62 15.43
CA LEU A 93 18.37 -9.65 14.76
C LEU A 93 17.74 -10.08 13.44
N ALA A 94 16.42 -10.28 13.41
CA ALA A 94 15.69 -10.58 12.18
C ALA A 94 15.81 -9.44 11.16
N PHE A 95 15.75 -8.18 11.62
CA PHE A 95 15.87 -7.01 10.76
C PHE A 95 17.27 -6.85 10.17
N ILE A 96 18.32 -7.00 10.98
CA ILE A 96 19.72 -6.99 10.52
C ILE A 96 19.94 -8.13 9.51
N THR A 97 19.47 -9.34 9.83
CA THR A 97 19.58 -10.50 8.93
C THR A 97 18.86 -10.24 7.61
N GLY A 98 17.67 -9.65 7.64
CA GLY A 98 16.92 -9.27 6.44
C GLY A 98 17.65 -8.22 5.58
N ILE A 99 18.21 -7.19 6.20
CA ILE A 99 19.01 -6.17 5.49
C ILE A 99 20.24 -6.81 4.83
N VAL A 100 21.00 -7.60 5.58
CA VAL A 100 22.19 -8.29 5.07
C VAL A 100 21.81 -9.25 3.94
N PHE A 101 20.71 -9.98 4.07
CA PHE A 101 20.18 -10.86 3.03
C PHE A 101 19.84 -10.08 1.76
N ILE A 102 19.10 -8.97 1.86
CA ILE A 102 18.74 -8.14 0.71
C ILE A 102 20.02 -7.57 0.07
N ALA A 103 20.95 -7.04 0.87
CA ALA A 103 22.20 -6.47 0.36
C ALA A 103 23.07 -7.51 -0.37
N LEU A 104 23.17 -8.73 0.17
CA LEU A 104 23.91 -9.81 -0.48
C LEU A 104 23.21 -10.26 -1.76
N PHE A 105 21.89 -10.41 -1.72
CA PHE A 105 21.08 -10.75 -2.89
C PHE A 105 21.22 -9.69 -4.00
N THR A 106 21.18 -8.40 -3.66
CA THR A 106 21.32 -7.31 -4.63
C THR A 106 22.74 -7.22 -5.20
N VAL A 107 23.80 -7.48 -4.41
CA VAL A 107 25.17 -7.50 -4.93
C VAL A 107 25.39 -8.65 -5.90
N VAL A 108 24.90 -9.86 -5.57
CA VAL A 108 25.04 -11.04 -6.41
C VAL A 108 24.20 -10.91 -7.67
N PHE A 109 22.89 -10.72 -7.53
CA PHE A 109 21.97 -10.76 -8.66
C PHE A 109 21.79 -9.41 -9.34
N GLY A 110 21.89 -8.29 -8.62
CA GLY A 110 21.71 -6.95 -9.20
C GLY A 110 22.82 -6.51 -10.15
N ARG A 111 23.95 -7.24 -10.19
CA ARG A 111 25.01 -7.04 -11.18
C ARG A 111 25.06 -8.12 -12.25
N LEU A 112 24.47 -9.29 -12.00
CA LEU A 112 24.44 -10.43 -12.93
C LEU A 112 23.22 -10.40 -13.88
N PHE A 113 22.28 -9.49 -13.69
CA PHE A 113 21.17 -9.19 -14.59
C PHE A 113 21.30 -7.81 -15.23
#